data_AF-A0A0G4LU71-F1
#
_entry.id   AF-A0A0G4LU71-F1
#
_cell.length_a   1.000
_cell.length_b   1.000
_cell.length_c   1.000
_cell.angle_alpha   90.00
_cell.angle_beta   90.00
_cell.angle_gamma   90.00
#
_symmetry.space_group_name_H-M   'P 1'
#
loop_
_entity.id
_entity.type
_entity.pdbx_description
1 polymer ?
#
loop_
_entity_poly.entity_id
_entity_poly.type
_entity_poly.pdbx_seq_one_letter_code
_entity_poly.pdbx_strand_id
1 'polypeptide(L)'
;MHHALYDGWSMPLVVDRVNKAYDGQKVQRPAEFKNFIRYLNAVSREEGETFWRERLQGANGPQFPALPYEGYQTQADSLLEIHVPLSGRPAS
;
A
#
# COMPACT_ATOMS: atom_id res chain seq x y z
N MET A 1 5.21 0.46 13.00
CA MET A 1 5.59 -0.57 12.02
C MET A 1 5.95 0.10 10.71
N HIS A 2 6.94 -0.40 9.97
CA HIS A 2 7.33 0.16 8.69
C HIS A 2 6.48 -0.41 7.54
N HIS A 3 6.04 0.43 6.60
CA HIS A 3 5.16 0.02 5.48
C HIS A 3 5.79 -1.03 4.55
N ALA A 4 7.12 -1.17 4.54
CA ALA A 4 7.78 -2.24 3.80
C ALA A 4 7.45 -3.67 4.32
N LEU A 5 6.88 -3.79 5.52
CA LEU A 5 6.53 -5.07 6.13
C LEU A 5 5.05 -5.43 5.95
N TYR A 6 4.21 -4.50 5.49
CA TYR A 6 2.77 -4.70 5.39
C TYR A 6 2.12 -3.78 4.35
N ASP A 7 0.98 -4.22 3.84
CA ASP A 7 0.13 -3.52 2.89
C ASP A 7 -1.32 -3.47 3.38
N GLY A 8 -2.22 -2.89 2.57
CA GLY A 8 -3.65 -2.79 2.89
C GLY A 8 -4.33 -4.16 3.05
N TRP A 9 -3.77 -5.23 2.48
CA TRP A 9 -4.34 -6.57 2.55
C TRP A 9 -3.90 -7.33 3.81
N SER A 10 -2.63 -7.21 4.17
CA SER A 10 -2.03 -7.94 5.28
C SER A 10 -2.39 -7.38 6.65
N MET A 11 -2.69 -6.08 6.78
CA MET A 11 -3.02 -5.47 8.07
C MET A 11 -4.28 -6.05 8.74
N PRO A 12 -5.42 -6.21 8.05
CA PRO A 12 -6.58 -6.88 8.61
C PRO A 12 -6.26 -8.31 9.11
N LEU A 13 -5.39 -9.04 8.41
CA LEU A 13 -4.96 -10.39 8.82
C LEU A 13 -4.09 -10.37 10.08
N VAL A 14 -3.26 -9.35 10.26
CA VAL A 14 -2.46 -9.18 11.49
C VAL A 14 -3.39 -8.86 12.66
N VAL A 15 -4.32 -7.92 12.48
CA VAL A 15 -5.29 -7.53 13.53
C VAL A 15 -6.16 -8.72 13.96
N ASP A 16 -6.69 -9.49 13.00
CA ASP A 16 -7.47 -10.71 13.29
C ASP A 16 -6.69 -11.72 14.13
N ARG A 17 -5.40 -11.95 13.81
CA ARG A 17 -4.55 -12.85 14.59
C ARG A 17 -4.27 -12.34 16.00
N VAL A 18 -4.05 -11.04 16.16
CA VAL A 18 -3.86 -10.42 17.47
C VAL A 18 -5.11 -10.58 18.32
N ASN A 19 -6.29 -10.31 17.77
CA ASN A 19 -7.57 -10.48 18.46
C ASN A 19 -7.81 -11.94 18.86
N LYS A 20 -7.57 -12.89 17.95
CA LYS A 20 -7.68 -14.33 18.27
C LYS A 20 -6.73 -14.76 19.38
N ALA A 21 -5.47 -14.30 19.33
CA ALA A 21 -4.51 -14.59 20.38
C ALA A 21 -4.94 -13.99 21.71
N TYR A 22 -5.47 -12.77 21.70
CA TYR A 22 -5.99 -12.09 22.88
C TYR A 22 -7.17 -12.85 23.50
N ASP A 23 -8.09 -13.36 22.68
CA ASP A 23 -9.25 -14.16 23.11
C ASP A 23 -8.90 -15.62 23.48
N GLY A 24 -7.62 -16.00 23.50
CA GLY A 24 -7.18 -17.37 23.78
C GLY A 24 -7.52 -18.38 22.68
N GLN A 25 -7.88 -17.92 21.48
CA GLN A 25 -8.18 -18.77 20.33
C GLN A 25 -6.90 -19.27 19.67
N LYS A 26 -6.98 -20.44 19.02
CA LYS A 26 -5.85 -21.01 18.29
C LYS A 26 -5.53 -20.18 17.05
N VAL A 27 -4.32 -19.63 16.99
CA VAL A 27 -3.80 -18.92 15.81
C VAL A 27 -2.95 -19.86 14.96
N GLN A 28 -3.27 -19.97 13.66
CA GLN A 28 -2.46 -20.72 12.71
C GLN A 28 -1.29 -19.87 12.21
N ARG A 29 -0.09 -20.47 12.13
CA ARG A 29 1.09 -19.81 11.59
C ARG A 29 0.95 -19.69 10.06
N PRO A 30 1.07 -18.48 9.48
CA PRO A 30 1.02 -18.32 8.03
C PRO A 30 2.24 -18.95 7.34
N ALA A 31 2.12 -19.16 6.03
CA ALA A 31 3.28 -19.45 5.20
C ALA A 31 4.35 -18.37 5.38
N GLU A 32 5.61 -18.80 5.45
CA GLU A 32 6.72 -17.85 5.59
C GLU A 32 6.90 -17.04 4.31
N PHE A 33 7.09 -15.73 4.45
CA PHE A 33 7.22 -14.80 3.32
C PHE A 33 8.36 -15.19 2.36
N LYS A 34 9.44 -15.82 2.87
CA LYS A 34 10.54 -16.35 2.04
C LYS A 34 10.10 -17.36 0.98
N ASN A 35 9.00 -18.10 1.23
CA ASN A 35 8.45 -19.02 0.24
C ASN A 35 7.80 -18.27 -0.93
N PHE A 36 7.16 -17.12 -0.65
CA PHE A 36 6.64 -16.24 -1.68
C PHE A 36 7.76 -15.59 -2.49
N ILE A 37 8.86 -15.15 -1.84
CA ILE A 37 10.05 -14.67 -2.55
C ILE A 37 10.63 -15.75 -3.48
N ARG A 38 10.74 -16.99 -3.01
CA ARG A 38 11.18 -18.11 -3.85
C ARG A 38 10.27 -18.33 -5.05
N TYR A 39 8.96 -18.22 -4.86
CA TYR A 39 7.99 -18.31 -5.96
C TYR A 39 8.20 -17.17 -6.98
N LEU A 40 8.34 -15.92 -6.53
CA LEU A 40 8.58 -14.78 -7.43
C LEU A 40 9.85 -14.94 -8.25
N ASN A 41 10.92 -15.49 -7.66
CA ASN A 41 12.16 -15.76 -8.40
C ASN A 41 12.01 -16.86 -9.47
N ALA A 42 10.98 -17.70 -9.39
CA ALA A 42 10.68 -18.72 -10.38
C ALA A 42 9.76 -18.21 -11.50
N VAL A 43 9.15 -17.02 -11.34
CA VAL A 43 8.31 -16.40 -12.37
C VAL A 43 9.20 -15.74 -13.41
N SER A 44 8.82 -15.83 -14.70
CA SER A 44 9.59 -15.23 -15.79
C SER A 44 9.59 -13.69 -15.69
N ARG A 45 10.76 -13.13 -15.38
CA ARG A 45 10.97 -11.69 -15.40
C ARG A 45 10.85 -11.12 -16.81
N GLU A 46 11.35 -11.85 -17.81
CA GLU A 46 11.37 -11.42 -19.21
C GLU A 46 9.95 -11.27 -19.78
N GLU A 47 9.05 -12.21 -19.47
CA GLU A 47 7.65 -12.15 -19.89
C GLU A 47 6.96 -10.93 -19.27
N GLY A 48 7.18 -10.69 -17.97
CA GLY A 48 6.62 -9.52 -17.27
C GLY A 48 7.13 -8.20 -17.85
N GLU A 49 8.43 -8.10 -18.13
CA GLU A 49 9.03 -6.91 -18.73
C GLU A 49 8.52 -6.66 -20.14
N THR A 50 8.42 -7.71 -20.97
CA THR A 50 7.91 -7.62 -22.33
C THR A 50 6.47 -7.13 -22.32
N PHE A 51 5.61 -7.75 -21.50
CA PHE A 51 4.21 -7.37 -21.35
C PHE A 51 4.03 -5.89 -20.98
N TRP A 52 4.74 -5.41 -19.96
CA TRP A 52 4.60 -4.02 -19.52
C TRP A 52 5.20 -3.02 -20.50
N ARG A 53 6.31 -3.39 -21.17
CA ARG A 53 6.92 -2.54 -22.20
C ARG A 53 5.96 -2.32 -23.37
N GLU A 54 5.34 -3.38 -23.87
CA GLU A 54 4.36 -3.28 -24.95
C GLU A 54 3.12 -2.52 -24.49
N ARG A 55 2.59 -2.82 -23.30
CA ARG A 55 1.36 -2.19 -22.82
C ARG A 55 1.51 -0.69 -22.52
N LEU A 56 2.68 -0.28 -22.06
CA LEU A 56 2.97 1.11 -21.69
C LEU A 56 3.69 1.87 -22.82
N GLN A 57 3.87 1.26 -23.99
CA GLN A 57 4.49 1.93 -25.12
C GLN A 57 3.66 3.16 -25.53
N GLY A 58 4.28 4.35 -25.47
CA GLY A 58 3.60 5.61 -25.81
C GLY A 58 2.52 6.03 -24.81
N ALA A 59 2.47 5.43 -23.62
CA ALA A 59 1.50 5.80 -22.60
C ALA A 59 1.74 7.23 -22.11
N ASN A 60 0.84 8.13 -22.50
CA ASN A 60 0.71 9.48 -21.96
C ASN A 60 -0.57 9.53 -21.13
N GLY A 61 -0.46 9.25 -19.83
CA GLY A 61 -1.59 9.37 -18.91
C GLY A 61 -1.95 10.83 -18.64
N PRO A 62 -3.22 11.18 -18.41
CA PRO A 62 -3.56 12.51 -17.95
C PRO A 62 -2.88 12.75 -16.60
N GLN A 63 -2.02 13.77 -16.54
CA GLN A 63 -1.50 14.23 -15.26
C GLN A 63 -2.67 14.84 -14.49
N PHE A 64 -3.00 14.28 -13.33
CA PHE A 64 -4.03 14.81 -12.45
C PHE A 64 -3.41 15.29 -11.12
N PRO A 65 -3.68 16.53 -10.69
CA PRO A 65 -4.37 17.57 -11.45
C PRO A 65 -3.58 17.98 -12.70
N ALA A 66 -4.28 18.50 -13.71
CA ALA A 66 -3.63 19.01 -14.91
C ALA A 66 -2.64 20.12 -14.53
N LEU A 67 -1.45 20.08 -15.13
CA LEU A 67 -0.49 21.16 -14.94
C LEU A 67 -1.06 22.46 -15.53
N PRO A 68 -0.87 23.61 -14.87
CA PRO A 68 -1.29 24.90 -15.41
C PRO A 68 -0.62 25.22 -16.76
N TYR A 69 0.64 24.82 -16.94
CA TYR A 69 1.42 25.00 -18.18
C TYR A 69 2.60 24.00 -18.24
N GLU A 70 3.18 23.84 -19.44
CA GLU A 70 4.32 22.96 -19.68
C GLU A 70 5.58 23.45 -18.94
N GLY A 71 6.22 22.56 -18.16
CA GLY A 71 7.35 22.92 -17.30
C GLY A 71 6.97 23.50 -15.93
N TYR A 72 5.70 23.46 -15.52
CA TYR A 72 5.29 23.81 -14.16
C TYR A 72 5.98 22.92 -13.13
N GLN A 73 6.71 23.53 -12.21
CA GLN A 73 7.31 22.85 -11.07
C GLN A 73 6.42 23.00 -9.84
N THR A 74 6.00 21.87 -9.25
CA THR A 74 5.21 21.89 -8.03
C THR A 74 6.06 22.37 -6.86
N GLN A 75 5.71 23.54 -6.31
CA GLN A 75 6.21 24.01 -5.03
C GLN A 75 5.04 24.03 -4.04
N ALA A 76 5.27 23.53 -2.83
CA ALA A 76 4.33 23.76 -1.74
C ALA A 76 4.39 25.25 -1.38
N ASP A 77 3.33 25.98 -1.73
CA ASP A 77 3.20 27.41 -1.44
C ASP A 77 2.57 27.66 -0.06
N SER A 78 1.89 26.65 0.49
CA SER A 78 1.13 26.76 1.72
C SER A 78 0.97 25.40 2.41
N LEU A 79 0.74 25.44 3.72
CA LEU A 79 0.42 24.29 4.56
C LEU A 79 -0.97 24.53 5.15
N LEU A 80 -1.89 23.58 4.94
CA LEU A 80 -3.19 23.58 5.59
C LEU A 80 -3.18 22.59 6.76
N GLU A 81 -3.15 23.11 7.98
CA GLU A 81 -3.37 22.31 9.19
C GLU A 81 -4.83 22.44 9.65
N ILE A 82 -5.55 21.33 9.66
CA ILE A 82 -6.93 21.28 10.16
C ILE A 82 -6.92 20.55 11.50
N HIS A 83 -7.16 21.30 12.58
CA HIS A 83 -7.46 20.70 13.89
C HIS A 83 -8.92 20.25 13.90
N VAL A 84 -9.14 18.94 13.81
CA VAL A 84 -10.46 18.35 13.98
C VAL A 84 -10.63 18.03 15.47
N PRO A 85 -11.47 18.76 16.21
CA PRO A 85 -11.77 18.43 17.60
C PRO A 85 -12.49 17.09 17.63
N LEU A 86 -11.93 16.12 18.37
CA LEU A 86 -12.64 14.88 18.66
C LEU A 86 -13.73 15.19 19.67
N SER A 87 -14.97 15.35 19.19
CA SER A 87 -16.15 15.44 20.06
C SER A 87 -16.22 14.18 20.92
N GLY A 88 -16.33 14.40 22.23
CA GLY A 88 -16.11 13.42 23.29
C GLY A 88 -16.71 12.03 23.04
N ARG A 89 -15.91 11.03 23.38
CA ARG A 89 -16.35 9.66 23.65
C ARG A 89 -17.50 9.73 24.67
N PRO A 90 -18.70 9.15 24.43
CA PRO A 90 -19.60 8.89 25.53
C PRO A 90 -18.89 7.91 26.45
N ALA A 91 -18.64 8.35 27.68
CA ALA A 91 -18.23 7.46 28.75
C ALA A 91 -19.42 6.54 29.06
N SER A 92 -19.27 5.25 28.78
CA SER A 92 -19.89 4.11 29.49
C SER A 92 -19.31 2.82 28.90
#